data_AF-A0A673HIM1-F1
#
_entry.id   AF-A0A673HIM1-F1
#
_cell.length_a   1.000
_cell.length_b   1.000
_cell.length_c   1.000
_cell.angle_alpha   90.00
_cell.angle_beta   90.00
_cell.angle_gamma   90.00
#
_symmetry.space_group_name_H-M   'P 1'
#
loop_
_entity.id
_entity.type
_entity.pdbx_description
1 polymer ?
#
loop_
_entity_poly.entity_id
_entity_poly.type
_entity_poly.pdbx_seq_one_letter_code
_entity_poly.pdbx_strand_id
1 'polypeptide(L)'
;MPFPSPGIAFYCPIKWDKTYYTFTGFRDPEQELEQARRVEPTLSLWLRNNEPEATKKQNASLPRREELKRLKRELIQKLGLLDIRWQRKWGVAHKCCQLQSLGRLATQNGLNVQFFTDQSGMNASGHVMLGTMDVHHQWTKLFERLPSYRSMFQQSDWLKERISHLLGGIQVIHIERMGPALPLEEHYSTLNTFHKRLLPQRLSLHPRSMQGLTMSLENDRSTPCLHEMGHFIIPTMCDTLQLQNFLQSQAQEARRRMQRRDKLEAEEEDIISSCLQDLSLHSLCKEPSVSSSQMIPCCRRLMEERSPQMQGLHLCISHFYSVMQDGDLCIPWDWKG
;
A
#
# COMPACT_ATOMS: atom_id res chain seq x y z
N MET A 1 21.53 -32.72 19.55
CA MET A 1 21.19 -31.40 20.14
C MET A 1 21.18 -30.40 18.99
N PRO A 2 20.02 -30.08 18.40
CA PRO A 2 19.95 -29.08 17.34
C PRO A 2 19.87 -27.66 17.93
N PHE A 3 20.67 -26.76 17.39
CA PHE A 3 20.60 -25.32 17.65
C PHE A 3 19.28 -24.74 17.08
N PRO A 4 18.64 -23.77 17.73
CA PRO A 4 17.49 -23.09 17.17
C PRO A 4 17.91 -22.03 16.14
N SER A 5 17.14 -21.98 15.05
CA SER A 5 17.27 -21.05 13.92
C SER A 5 17.07 -19.59 14.34
N PRO A 6 17.82 -18.62 13.78
CA PRO A 6 17.54 -17.20 13.96
C PRO A 6 16.47 -16.74 12.97
N GLY A 7 15.48 -15.97 13.41
CA GLY A 7 14.69 -15.13 12.48
C GLY A 7 13.17 -15.03 12.65
N ILE A 8 12.56 -15.47 13.75
CA ILE A 8 11.18 -15.05 14.05
C ILE A 8 11.26 -13.88 15.01
N ALA A 9 10.93 -12.68 14.53
CA ALA A 9 10.67 -11.56 15.41
C ALA A 9 9.50 -11.96 16.33
N PHE A 10 9.79 -12.19 17.61
CA PHE A 10 8.78 -12.38 18.64
C PHE A 10 8.06 -11.04 18.83
N TYR A 11 7.03 -10.78 18.03
CA TYR A 11 6.03 -9.80 18.38
C TYR A 11 5.11 -10.45 19.41
N CYS A 12 5.53 -10.46 20.68
CA CYS A 12 4.58 -10.60 21.77
C CYS A 12 3.96 -9.22 21.97
N PRO A 13 2.66 -9.02 21.63
CA PRO A 13 1.98 -7.82 22.06
C PRO A 13 2.09 -7.80 23.59
N ILE A 14 2.61 -6.72 24.16
CA ILE A 14 2.60 -6.55 25.61
C ILE A 14 1.12 -6.40 25.98
N LYS A 15 0.53 -7.51 26.43
CA LYS A 15 -0.84 -7.54 26.91
C LYS A 15 -0.78 -7.21 28.39
N TRP A 16 -1.04 -5.94 28.71
CA TRP A 16 -1.20 -5.52 30.09
C TRP A 16 -2.43 -6.19 30.69
N ASP A 17 -2.32 -6.61 31.95
CA ASP A 17 -3.45 -7.13 32.69
C ASP A 17 -4.56 -6.06 32.79
N LYS A 18 -5.83 -6.47 32.79
CA LYS A 18 -6.98 -5.54 32.85
C LYS A 18 -6.89 -4.57 34.03
N THR A 19 -6.28 -4.99 35.14
CA THR A 19 -6.05 -4.15 36.32
C THR A 19 -5.17 -2.94 36.05
N TYR A 20 -4.23 -3.01 35.09
CA TYR A 20 -3.38 -1.89 34.68
C TYR A 20 -4.22 -0.73 34.13
N TYR A 21 -5.17 -1.03 33.25
CA TYR A 21 -6.06 -0.03 32.64
C TYR A 21 -7.00 0.59 33.68
N THR A 22 -7.56 -0.24 34.56
CA THR A 22 -8.39 0.22 35.68
C THR A 22 -7.64 1.16 36.64
N PHE A 23 -6.36 0.88 36.90
CA PHE A 23 -5.54 1.66 37.82
C PHE A 23 -4.99 2.95 37.21
N THR A 24 -4.60 2.91 35.93
CA THR A 24 -4.01 4.05 35.23
C THR A 24 -5.03 5.00 34.60
N GLY A 25 -6.28 4.54 34.44
CA GLY A 25 -7.32 5.27 33.71
C GLY A 25 -7.11 5.28 32.19
N PHE A 26 -6.07 4.61 31.68
CA PHE A 26 -5.93 4.37 30.25
C PHE A 26 -6.99 3.38 29.78
N ARG A 27 -7.50 3.58 28.56
CA ARG A 27 -8.47 2.67 27.96
C ARG A 27 -7.77 1.41 27.47
N ASP A 28 -8.36 0.26 27.75
CA ASP A 28 -7.88 -1.05 27.28
C ASP A 28 -8.10 -1.16 25.75
N PRO A 29 -7.04 -1.25 24.93
CA PRO A 29 -7.15 -1.35 23.47
C PRO A 29 -7.93 -2.58 23.00
N GLU A 30 -7.88 -3.70 23.75
CA GLU A 30 -8.65 -4.90 23.42
C GLU A 30 -10.12 -4.72 23.76
N GLN A 31 -10.42 -3.99 24.83
CA GLN A 31 -11.79 -3.62 25.18
C GLN A 31 -12.38 -2.62 24.20
N GLU A 32 -11.59 -1.66 23.69
CA GLU A 32 -12.00 -0.77 22.60
C GLU A 32 -12.27 -1.55 21.31
N LEU A 33 -11.42 -2.53 20.97
CA LEU A 33 -11.62 -3.40 19.81
C LEU A 33 -12.85 -4.31 19.98
N GLU A 34 -13.09 -4.85 21.18
CA GLU A 34 -14.29 -5.63 21.49
C GLU A 34 -15.56 -4.77 21.52
N GLN A 35 -15.52 -3.55 22.06
CA GLN A 35 -16.65 -2.61 22.05
C GLN A 35 -16.99 -2.15 20.64
N ALA A 36 -15.99 -1.85 19.82
CA ALA A 36 -16.17 -1.56 18.40
C ALA A 36 -16.81 -2.73 17.62
N ARG A 37 -16.68 -3.97 18.14
CA ARG A 37 -17.31 -5.18 17.56
C ARG A 37 -18.67 -5.54 18.17
N ARG A 38 -18.98 -5.13 19.41
CA ARG A 38 -20.11 -5.68 20.19
C ARG A 38 -21.44 -4.96 20.00
N VAL A 39 -21.45 -3.76 19.45
CA VAL A 39 -22.69 -3.07 19.07
C VAL A 39 -22.33 -2.39 17.76
N GLU A 40 -22.84 -2.87 16.63
CA GLU A 40 -22.78 -2.10 15.40
C GLU A 40 -23.95 -1.13 15.45
N PRO A 41 -23.78 0.13 15.91
CA PRO A 41 -24.78 1.15 15.69
C PRO A 41 -25.04 1.24 14.19
N THR A 42 -26.28 1.52 13.82
CA THR A 42 -26.60 1.93 12.45
C THR A 42 -25.67 3.08 12.06
N LEU A 43 -25.28 3.17 10.79
CA LEU A 43 -24.33 4.20 10.34
C LEU A 43 -24.80 5.60 10.74
N SER A 44 -26.09 5.87 10.64
CA SER A 44 -26.73 7.12 11.03
C SER A 44 -26.59 7.42 12.53
N LEU A 45 -26.77 6.43 13.42
CA LEU A 45 -26.53 6.61 14.85
C LEU A 45 -25.05 6.85 15.15
N TRP A 46 -24.16 6.10 14.50
CA TRP A 46 -22.72 6.27 14.69
C TRP A 46 -22.24 7.65 14.26
N LEU A 47 -22.65 8.11 13.07
CA LEU A 47 -22.32 9.44 12.56
C LEU A 47 -22.83 10.53 13.50
N ARG A 48 -24.08 10.44 13.96
CA ARG A 48 -24.65 11.42 14.90
C ARG A 48 -23.84 11.55 16.19
N ASN A 49 -23.31 10.44 16.70
CA ASN A 49 -22.54 10.44 17.95
C ASN A 49 -21.10 10.93 17.77
N ASN A 50 -20.52 10.77 16.57
CA ASN A 50 -19.08 11.01 16.34
C ASN A 50 -18.79 12.24 15.48
N GLU A 51 -19.75 12.73 14.68
CA GLU A 51 -19.59 13.91 13.83
C GLU A 51 -19.10 15.14 14.61
N PRO A 52 -19.67 15.50 15.79
CA PRO A 52 -19.22 16.71 16.50
C PRO A 52 -17.77 16.63 16.96
N GLU A 53 -17.33 15.45 17.42
CA GLU A 53 -15.94 15.21 17.82
C GLU A 53 -15.00 15.23 16.62
N ALA A 54 -15.41 14.58 15.52
CA ALA A 54 -14.65 14.54 14.28
C ALA A 54 -14.45 15.94 13.71
N THR A 55 -15.52 16.73 13.60
CA THR A 55 -15.48 18.13 13.12
C THR A 55 -14.59 19.00 14.02
N LYS A 56 -14.67 18.84 15.34
CA LYS A 56 -13.75 19.53 16.27
C LYS A 56 -12.28 19.15 16.02
N LYS A 57 -11.97 17.87 15.86
CA LYS A 57 -10.61 17.37 15.57
C LYS A 57 -10.12 17.83 14.19
N GLN A 58 -10.98 17.82 13.18
CA GLN A 58 -10.69 18.31 11.83
C GLN A 58 -10.29 19.78 11.88
N ASN A 59 -11.12 20.64 12.49
CA ASN A 59 -10.86 22.07 12.66
C ASN A 59 -9.54 22.32 13.41
N ALA A 60 -9.28 21.59 14.49
CA ALA A 60 -8.03 21.68 15.23
C ALA A 60 -6.80 21.18 14.44
N SER A 61 -6.99 20.36 13.40
CA SER A 61 -5.93 19.85 12.54
C SER A 61 -5.63 20.73 11.32
N LEU A 62 -6.51 21.67 10.97
CA LEU A 62 -6.39 22.50 9.76
C LEU A 62 -5.03 23.18 9.62
N PRO A 63 -4.46 23.87 10.63
CA PRO A 63 -3.16 24.52 10.49
C PRO A 63 -2.04 23.51 10.20
N ARG A 64 -2.11 22.31 10.79
CA ARG A 64 -1.13 21.24 10.52
C ARG A 64 -1.29 20.66 9.12
N ARG A 65 -2.52 20.55 8.59
CA ARG A 65 -2.77 20.09 7.22
C ARG A 65 -2.24 21.08 6.19
N GLU A 66 -2.42 22.37 6.43
CA GLU A 66 -1.87 23.44 5.60
C GLU A 66 -0.34 23.44 5.64
N GLU A 67 0.24 23.32 6.83
CA GLU A 67 1.69 23.19 7.00
C GLU A 67 2.24 21.94 6.30
N LEU A 68 1.56 20.80 6.42
CA LEU A 68 1.96 19.57 5.73
C LEU A 68 1.97 19.78 4.20
N LYS A 69 0.93 20.42 3.65
CA LYS A 69 0.83 20.74 2.22
C LYS A 69 1.93 21.73 1.80
N ARG A 70 2.24 22.73 2.63
CA ARG A 70 3.31 23.70 2.39
C ARG A 70 4.68 23.02 2.36
N LEU A 71 5.04 22.31 3.43
CA LEU A 71 6.30 21.57 3.55
C LEU A 71 6.48 20.56 2.41
N LYS A 72 5.43 19.81 2.07
CA LYS A 72 5.49 18.83 0.98
C LYS A 72 5.84 19.51 -0.35
N ARG A 73 5.17 20.61 -0.69
CA ARG A 73 5.44 21.37 -1.92
C ARG A 73 6.85 21.95 -1.95
N GLU A 74 7.28 22.58 -0.87
CA GLU A 74 8.62 23.18 -0.75
C GLU A 74 9.73 22.14 -0.91
N LEU A 75 9.58 20.98 -0.28
CA LEU A 75 10.58 19.91 -0.36
C LEU A 75 10.60 19.27 -1.72
N ILE A 76 9.44 19.02 -2.33
CA ILE A 76 9.34 18.53 -3.71
C ILE A 76 10.10 19.46 -4.66
N GLN A 77 9.85 20.77 -4.57
CA GLN A 77 10.53 21.76 -5.41
C GLN A 77 12.03 21.84 -5.12
N LYS A 78 12.43 21.90 -3.84
CA LYS A 78 13.83 22.04 -3.42
C LYS A 78 14.70 20.84 -3.80
N LEU A 79 14.13 19.63 -3.73
CA LEU A 79 14.83 18.37 -3.98
C LEU A 79 14.58 17.81 -5.40
N GLY A 80 13.74 18.48 -6.20
CA GLY A 80 13.39 18.02 -7.55
C GLY A 80 12.64 16.69 -7.57
N LEU A 81 11.82 16.42 -6.54
CA LEU A 81 11.08 15.17 -6.42
C LEU A 81 9.84 15.17 -7.31
N LEU A 82 9.36 13.99 -7.67
CA LEU A 82 8.03 13.83 -8.27
C LEU A 82 6.92 13.88 -7.20
N ASP A 83 7.15 13.25 -6.04
CA ASP A 83 6.18 13.16 -4.94
C ASP A 83 6.87 12.75 -3.62
N ILE A 84 6.17 12.90 -2.50
CA ILE A 84 6.55 12.36 -1.18
C ILE A 84 5.37 11.55 -0.64
N ARG A 85 5.64 10.31 -0.27
CA ARG A 85 4.64 9.31 0.14
C ARG A 85 4.97 8.69 1.49
N TRP A 86 3.95 8.07 2.08
CA TRP A 86 4.07 7.35 3.35
C TRP A 86 3.51 5.96 3.15
N GLN A 87 4.25 4.95 3.58
CA GLN A 87 3.79 3.55 3.51
C GLN A 87 2.66 3.27 4.50
N ARG A 88 2.68 3.93 5.66
CA ARG A 88 1.65 3.79 6.69
C ARG A 88 0.79 5.06 6.78
N LYS A 89 -0.46 4.89 7.19
CA LYS A 89 -1.35 6.01 7.52
C LYS A 89 -0.91 6.65 8.84
N TRP A 90 0.03 7.57 8.75
CA TRP A 90 0.41 8.43 9.86
C TRP A 90 -0.52 9.63 9.98
N GLY A 91 -0.77 10.05 11.22
CA GLY A 91 -1.44 11.32 11.50
C GLY A 91 -0.66 12.52 10.95
N VAL A 92 -1.35 13.61 10.68
CA VAL A 92 -0.82 14.83 10.05
C VAL A 92 0.37 15.38 10.82
N ALA A 93 0.31 15.39 12.15
CA ALA A 93 1.41 15.86 13.00
C ALA A 93 2.71 15.08 12.77
N HIS A 94 2.62 13.74 12.73
CA HIS A 94 3.78 12.89 12.51
C HIS A 94 4.38 13.09 11.11
N LYS A 95 3.52 13.22 10.09
CA LYS A 95 3.95 13.55 8.72
C LYS A 95 4.68 14.89 8.66
N CYS A 96 4.20 15.92 9.36
CA CYS A 96 4.89 17.21 9.44
C CYS A 96 6.28 17.07 10.04
N CYS A 97 6.43 16.36 11.16
CA CYS A 97 7.73 16.14 11.80
C CYS A 97 8.71 15.44 10.85
N GLN A 98 8.25 14.44 10.09
CA GLN A 98 9.08 13.74 9.11
C GLN A 98 9.55 14.66 7.98
N LEU A 99 8.66 15.49 7.43
CA LEU A 99 9.03 16.48 6.41
C LEU A 99 9.99 17.53 6.95
N GLN A 100 9.80 18.02 8.18
CA GLN A 100 10.73 18.95 8.81
C GLN A 100 12.12 18.32 8.99
N SER A 101 12.18 17.07 9.44
CA SER A 101 13.43 16.31 9.55
C SER A 101 14.14 16.14 8.20
N LEU A 102 13.39 15.84 7.14
CA LEU A 102 13.91 15.79 5.78
C LEU A 102 14.39 17.17 5.29
N GLY A 103 13.64 18.23 5.60
CA GLY A 103 14.00 19.60 5.24
C GLY A 103 15.31 20.08 5.84
N ARG A 104 15.64 19.64 7.07
CA ARG A 104 16.94 19.90 7.71
C ARG A 104 18.10 19.22 6.98
N LEU A 105 17.84 18.11 6.30
CA LEU A 105 18.82 17.34 5.55
C LEU A 105 18.94 17.71 4.08
N ALA A 106 18.03 18.54 3.56
CA ALA A 106 17.89 18.78 2.14
C ALA A 106 19.14 19.45 1.54
N THR A 107 20.10 18.64 1.11
CA THR A 107 21.18 18.94 0.17
C THR A 107 20.68 18.72 -1.26
N GLN A 108 21.12 19.55 -2.21
CA GLN A 108 20.71 19.46 -3.61
C GLN A 108 21.22 18.16 -4.23
N ASN A 109 20.37 17.14 -4.24
CA ASN A 109 20.58 15.90 -4.99
C ASN A 109 19.27 15.61 -5.73
N GLY A 110 19.33 15.43 -7.05
CA GLY A 110 18.16 15.11 -7.86
C GLY A 110 17.65 13.71 -7.51
N LEU A 111 16.49 13.62 -6.87
CA LEU A 111 15.89 12.35 -6.42
C LEU A 111 14.52 12.12 -7.04
N ASN A 112 14.18 10.85 -7.26
CA ASN A 112 12.80 10.43 -7.54
C ASN A 112 11.99 10.31 -6.23
N VAL A 113 10.69 10.01 -6.34
CA VAL A 113 9.72 9.92 -5.24
C VAL A 113 10.31 9.31 -3.97
N GLN A 114 10.15 10.01 -2.84
CA GLN A 114 10.60 9.56 -1.52
C GLN A 114 9.46 8.96 -0.70
N PHE A 115 9.71 7.82 -0.06
CA PHE A 115 8.76 7.12 0.81
C PHE A 115 9.29 7.08 2.24
N PHE A 116 8.49 7.49 3.21
CA PHE A 116 8.76 7.17 4.62
C PHE A 116 8.27 5.76 4.94
N THR A 117 9.20 4.91 5.38
CA THR A 117 9.05 3.45 5.52
C THR A 117 9.71 2.96 6.81
N ASP A 118 9.60 1.67 7.10
CA ASP A 118 10.22 1.09 8.31
C ASP A 118 11.74 0.95 8.21
N GLN A 119 12.28 0.95 6.99
CA GLN A 119 13.71 0.82 6.68
C GLN A 119 14.15 1.83 5.62
N SER A 120 15.41 2.27 5.66
CA SER A 120 16.03 3.08 4.60
C SER A 120 16.59 2.23 3.46
N GLY A 121 16.54 2.74 2.22
CA GLY A 121 17.04 2.02 1.04
C GLY A 121 16.43 2.50 -0.26
N MET A 122 16.35 1.60 -1.24
CA MET A 122 15.54 1.77 -2.44
C MET A 122 14.63 0.55 -2.59
N ASN A 123 13.36 0.75 -2.94
CA ASN A 123 12.45 -0.36 -3.17
C ASN A 123 12.55 -0.93 -4.59
N ALA A 124 11.88 -2.06 -4.83
CA ALA A 124 11.77 -2.71 -6.14
C ALA A 124 11.15 -1.85 -7.26
N SER A 125 10.42 -0.78 -6.90
CA SER A 125 9.84 0.21 -7.82
C SER A 125 10.79 1.37 -8.13
N GLY A 126 11.99 1.40 -7.53
CA GLY A 126 12.99 2.45 -7.74
C GLY A 126 12.78 3.70 -6.88
N HIS A 127 11.87 3.63 -5.89
CA HIS A 127 11.62 4.71 -4.96
C HIS A 127 12.62 4.72 -3.82
N VAL A 128 13.04 5.92 -3.40
CA VAL A 128 13.95 6.07 -2.25
C VAL A 128 13.15 5.93 -0.96
N MET A 129 13.54 4.99 -0.12
CA MET A 129 12.94 4.68 1.16
C MET A 129 13.73 5.35 2.28
N LEU A 130 13.04 6.07 3.17
CA LEU A 130 13.60 6.70 4.36
C LEU A 130 12.98 6.06 5.59
N GLY A 131 13.80 5.36 6.37
CA GLY A 131 13.41 4.74 7.63
C GLY A 131 12.91 5.77 8.62
N THR A 132 11.70 5.56 9.17
CA THR A 132 11.09 6.50 10.13
C THR A 132 11.84 6.58 11.46
N MET A 133 12.62 5.55 11.80
CA MET A 133 13.43 5.46 13.01
C MET A 133 14.91 5.80 12.77
N ASP A 134 15.29 6.07 11.53
CA ASP A 134 16.67 6.32 11.18
C ASP A 134 17.08 7.76 11.50
N VAL A 135 18.32 7.92 11.94
CA VAL A 135 18.92 9.23 12.21
C VAL A 135 19.44 9.87 10.93
N HIS A 136 19.59 11.19 10.94
CA HIS A 136 19.97 11.96 9.75
C HIS A 136 21.24 11.44 9.04
N HIS A 137 22.23 11.00 9.81
CA HIS A 137 23.47 10.42 9.28
C HIS A 137 23.26 9.14 8.46
N GLN A 138 22.27 8.29 8.81
CA GLN A 138 21.94 7.10 8.01
C GLN A 138 21.34 7.50 6.66
N TRP A 139 20.49 8.53 6.62
CA TRP A 139 19.94 9.05 5.37
C TRP A 139 21.05 9.68 4.50
N THR A 140 22.01 10.39 5.08
CA THR A 140 23.18 10.90 4.33
C THR A 140 23.96 9.77 3.66
N LYS A 141 24.26 8.69 4.39
CA LYS A 141 24.93 7.50 3.84
C LYS A 141 24.11 6.83 2.74
N LEU A 142 22.79 6.81 2.86
CA LEU A 142 21.92 6.32 1.79
C LEU A 142 22.08 7.20 0.55
N PHE A 143 22.06 8.52 0.70
CA PHE A 143 22.21 9.45 -0.42
C PHE A 143 23.55 9.29 -1.15
N GLU A 144 24.65 9.08 -0.43
CA GLU A 144 25.96 8.76 -1.01
C GLU A 144 25.95 7.47 -1.84
N ARG A 145 25.14 6.47 -1.46
CA ARG A 145 25.02 5.17 -2.13
C ARG A 145 24.04 5.16 -3.30
N LEU A 146 23.28 6.24 -3.52
CA LEU A 146 22.24 6.27 -4.56
C LEU A 146 22.72 5.98 -5.98
N PRO A 147 23.91 6.42 -6.43
CA PRO A 147 24.39 6.05 -7.77
C PRO A 147 24.47 4.53 -7.97
N SER A 148 24.89 3.79 -6.94
CA SER A 148 24.94 2.33 -6.95
C SER A 148 23.54 1.71 -7.02
N TYR A 149 22.59 2.26 -6.25
CA TYR A 149 21.18 1.85 -6.32
C TYR A 149 20.57 2.07 -7.70
N ARG A 150 20.86 3.22 -8.34
CA ARG A 150 20.38 3.52 -9.70
C ARG A 150 20.92 2.54 -10.72
N SER A 151 22.21 2.21 -10.65
CA SER A 151 22.83 1.19 -11.52
C SER A 151 22.17 -0.18 -11.31
N MET A 152 21.94 -0.60 -10.07
CA MET A 152 21.26 -1.85 -9.77
C MET A 152 19.80 -1.85 -10.23
N PHE A 153 19.08 -0.74 -10.09
CA PHE A 153 17.70 -0.61 -10.54
C PHE A 153 17.61 -0.76 -12.06
N GLN A 154 18.50 -0.11 -12.79
CA GLN A 154 18.60 -0.28 -14.23
C GLN A 154 18.89 -1.75 -14.61
N GLN A 155 19.82 -2.41 -13.91
CA GLN A 155 20.10 -3.85 -14.11
C GLN A 155 18.87 -4.73 -13.80
N SER A 156 18.07 -4.37 -12.79
CA SER A 156 16.80 -5.05 -12.48
C SER A 156 15.82 -4.93 -13.65
N ASP A 157 15.68 -3.76 -14.25
CA ASP A 157 14.81 -3.56 -15.41
C ASP A 157 15.29 -4.34 -16.64
N TRP A 158 16.61 -4.39 -16.89
CA TRP A 158 17.17 -5.26 -17.93
C TRP A 158 16.85 -6.74 -17.69
N LEU A 159 16.88 -7.20 -16.43
CA LEU A 159 16.51 -8.58 -16.10
C LEU A 159 15.01 -8.84 -16.32
N LYS A 160 14.12 -7.90 -15.94
CA LYS A 160 12.68 -8.00 -16.21
C LYS A 160 12.41 -8.14 -17.70
N GLU A 161 13.07 -7.31 -18.53
CA GLU A 161 12.95 -7.39 -19.98
C GLU A 161 13.45 -8.75 -20.52
N ARG A 162 14.61 -9.22 -20.07
CA ARG A 162 15.13 -10.54 -20.52
C ARG A 162 14.18 -11.68 -20.15
N ILE A 163 13.62 -11.66 -18.94
CA ILE A 163 12.61 -12.64 -18.52
C ILE A 163 11.35 -12.51 -19.37
N SER A 164 10.89 -11.29 -19.66
CA SER A 164 9.73 -11.02 -20.51
C SER A 164 9.87 -11.70 -21.88
N HIS A 165 11.02 -11.52 -22.53
CA HIS A 165 11.31 -12.11 -23.84
C HIS A 165 11.29 -13.65 -23.80
N LEU A 166 11.84 -14.26 -22.75
CA LEU A 166 11.85 -15.71 -22.57
C LEU A 166 10.45 -16.29 -22.30
N LEU A 167 9.54 -15.47 -21.77
CA LEU A 167 8.18 -15.86 -21.40
C LEU A 167 7.11 -15.32 -22.36
N GLY A 168 7.47 -15.08 -23.62
CA GLY A 168 6.50 -14.73 -24.67
C GLY A 168 5.94 -13.31 -24.56
N GLY A 169 6.73 -12.38 -24.02
CA GLY A 169 6.42 -10.95 -23.92
C GLY A 169 5.55 -10.56 -22.72
N ILE A 170 5.51 -11.40 -21.69
CA ILE A 170 4.79 -11.08 -20.44
C ILE A 170 5.52 -9.98 -19.66
N GLN A 171 4.79 -9.01 -19.10
CA GLN A 171 5.43 -7.95 -18.34
C GLN A 171 5.73 -8.40 -16.91
N VAL A 172 6.98 -8.33 -16.49
CA VAL A 172 7.38 -8.64 -15.10
C VAL A 172 7.22 -7.39 -14.25
N ILE A 173 6.22 -7.40 -13.36
CA ILE A 173 5.87 -6.29 -12.48
C ILE A 173 6.24 -6.61 -11.02
N HIS A 174 6.48 -5.55 -10.24
CA HIS A 174 6.48 -5.64 -8.79
C HIS A 174 5.16 -5.09 -8.26
N ILE A 175 4.52 -5.82 -7.35
CA ILE A 175 3.28 -5.41 -6.70
C ILE A 175 3.60 -5.08 -5.25
N GLU A 176 3.44 -3.82 -4.88
CA GLU A 176 3.60 -3.37 -3.50
C GLU A 176 2.47 -3.98 -2.65
N ARG A 177 2.83 -4.86 -1.69
CA ARG A 177 1.85 -5.53 -0.81
C ARG A 177 1.58 -4.70 0.45
N MET A 178 0.50 -5.05 1.14
CA MET A 178 0.23 -4.61 2.52
C MET A 178 1.29 -5.21 3.45
N GLY A 179 2.42 -4.52 3.61
CA GLY A 179 3.56 -4.98 4.38
C GLY A 179 4.80 -4.10 4.14
N PRO A 180 5.97 -4.48 4.68
CA PRO A 180 7.22 -3.78 4.45
C PRO A 180 7.55 -3.70 2.95
N ALA A 181 8.15 -2.59 2.52
CA ALA A 181 8.47 -2.40 1.12
C ALA A 181 9.68 -3.28 0.77
N LEU A 182 9.58 -4.02 -0.34
CA LEU A 182 10.61 -4.96 -0.78
C LEU A 182 11.89 -4.21 -1.20
N PRO A 183 13.05 -4.46 -0.54
CA PRO A 183 14.31 -3.87 -0.93
C PRO A 183 14.71 -4.24 -2.37
N LEU A 184 15.35 -3.30 -3.06
CA LEU A 184 15.81 -3.50 -4.44
C LEU A 184 16.78 -4.67 -4.56
N GLU A 185 17.67 -4.86 -3.59
CA GLU A 185 18.67 -5.94 -3.57
C GLU A 185 18.01 -7.31 -3.57
N GLU A 186 16.96 -7.47 -2.76
CA GLU A 186 16.19 -8.71 -2.66
C GLU A 186 15.40 -8.97 -3.94
N HIS A 187 14.78 -7.93 -4.49
CA HIS A 187 14.07 -8.01 -5.77
C HIS A 187 15.00 -8.38 -6.93
N TYR A 188 16.18 -7.77 -7.00
CA TYR A 188 17.20 -8.08 -7.99
C TYR A 188 17.69 -9.53 -7.84
N SER A 189 17.97 -9.97 -6.62
CA SER A 189 18.37 -11.37 -6.34
C SER A 189 17.32 -12.37 -6.81
N THR A 190 16.04 -12.09 -6.53
CA THR A 190 14.90 -12.90 -6.96
C THR A 190 14.82 -13.00 -8.49
N LEU A 191 14.87 -11.86 -9.20
CA LEU A 191 14.86 -11.82 -10.66
C LEU A 191 16.04 -12.57 -11.27
N ASN A 192 17.26 -12.35 -10.74
CA ASN A 192 18.48 -12.97 -11.24
C ASN A 192 18.45 -14.49 -11.07
N THR A 193 17.98 -14.97 -9.92
CA THR A 193 17.81 -16.40 -9.64
C THR A 193 16.83 -17.03 -10.61
N PHE A 194 15.66 -16.40 -10.80
CA PHE A 194 14.66 -16.88 -11.73
C PHE A 194 15.16 -16.90 -13.18
N HIS A 195 15.78 -15.81 -13.65
CA HIS A 195 16.36 -15.70 -14.99
C HIS A 195 17.42 -16.78 -15.26
N LYS A 196 18.34 -17.04 -14.32
CA LYS A 196 19.36 -18.09 -14.46
C LYS A 196 18.78 -19.49 -14.60
N ARG A 197 17.66 -19.78 -13.92
CA ARG A 197 16.94 -21.06 -14.03
C ARG A 197 16.21 -21.19 -15.36
N LEU A 198 15.67 -20.09 -15.86
CA LEU A 198 14.91 -20.04 -17.11
C LEU A 198 15.81 -20.15 -18.35
N LEU A 199 16.99 -19.52 -18.33
CA LEU A 199 17.90 -19.46 -19.48
C LEU A 199 18.26 -20.81 -20.14
N PRO A 200 18.59 -21.90 -19.41
CA PRO A 200 18.91 -23.17 -20.04
C PRO A 200 17.69 -23.91 -20.62
N GLN A 201 16.49 -23.62 -20.11
CA GLN A 201 15.27 -24.33 -20.48
C GLN A 201 14.56 -23.52 -21.57
N ARG A 202 14.91 -23.78 -22.84
CA ARG A 202 14.29 -23.11 -24.00
C ARG A 202 12.79 -23.42 -24.06
N LEU A 203 11.98 -22.60 -23.39
CA LEU A 203 10.53 -22.77 -23.38
C LEU A 203 9.96 -22.62 -24.79
N SER A 204 9.01 -23.48 -25.13
CA SER A 204 8.31 -23.45 -26.42
C SER A 204 7.15 -22.47 -26.37
N LEU A 205 7.46 -21.19 -26.12
CA LEU A 205 6.50 -20.08 -26.12
C LEU A 205 6.71 -19.22 -27.35
N HIS A 206 5.63 -18.83 -28.01
CA HIS A 206 5.71 -17.84 -29.08
C HIS A 206 6.10 -16.48 -28.46
N PRO A 207 7.01 -15.68 -29.07
CA PRO A 207 7.53 -14.45 -28.46
C PRO A 207 6.49 -13.40 -28.06
N ARG A 208 5.25 -13.51 -28.57
CA ARG A 208 4.13 -12.62 -28.26
C ARG A 208 2.91 -13.31 -27.65
N SER A 209 2.98 -14.60 -27.29
CA SER A 209 1.81 -15.34 -26.79
C SER A 209 1.25 -14.76 -25.48
N MET A 210 2.10 -14.12 -24.69
CA MET A 210 1.76 -13.54 -23.38
C MET A 210 1.77 -12.01 -23.39
N GLN A 211 1.84 -11.38 -24.56
CA GLN A 211 1.83 -9.92 -24.67
C GLN A 211 0.53 -9.34 -24.07
N GLY A 212 0.67 -8.25 -23.32
CA GLY A 212 -0.43 -7.58 -22.61
C GLY A 212 -0.82 -8.24 -21.28
N LEU A 213 -0.16 -9.32 -20.89
CA LEU A 213 -0.32 -9.95 -19.57
C LEU A 213 0.82 -9.53 -18.63
N THR A 214 0.58 -9.65 -17.33
CA THR A 214 1.53 -9.25 -16.29
C THR A 214 1.81 -10.42 -15.34
N MET A 215 3.01 -10.45 -14.78
CA MET A 215 3.40 -11.42 -13.75
C MET A 215 4.23 -10.78 -12.63
N SER A 216 4.12 -11.33 -11.43
CA SER A 216 5.00 -11.07 -10.30
C SER A 216 5.73 -12.35 -9.88
N LEU A 217 6.89 -12.17 -9.26
CA LEU A 217 7.65 -13.26 -8.64
C LEU A 217 7.42 -13.27 -7.12
N GLU A 218 7.17 -14.43 -6.55
CA GLU A 218 7.06 -14.63 -5.10
C GLU A 218 7.97 -15.77 -4.62
N ASN A 219 8.52 -15.65 -3.42
CA ASN A 219 9.37 -16.68 -2.81
C ASN A 219 8.58 -17.64 -1.89
N ASP A 220 7.39 -17.25 -1.43
CA ASP A 220 6.65 -17.95 -0.36
C ASP A 220 5.74 -19.08 -0.86
N ARG A 221 5.67 -19.28 -2.18
CA ARG A 221 4.75 -20.25 -2.81
C ARG A 221 5.52 -21.37 -3.48
N SER A 222 4.89 -22.54 -3.59
CA SER A 222 5.44 -23.68 -4.32
C SER A 222 4.89 -23.79 -5.75
N THR A 223 3.65 -23.33 -5.98
CA THR A 223 2.96 -23.47 -7.27
C THR A 223 2.56 -22.11 -7.86
N PRO A 224 2.57 -21.99 -9.21
CA PRO A 224 2.12 -20.78 -9.87
C PRO A 224 0.61 -20.66 -9.79
N CYS A 225 0.10 -19.44 -9.68
CA CYS A 225 -1.34 -19.18 -9.61
C CYS A 225 -1.72 -17.90 -10.35
N LEU A 226 -3.00 -17.81 -10.74
CA LEU A 226 -3.56 -16.64 -11.40
C LEU A 226 -4.34 -15.82 -10.37
N HIS A 227 -3.91 -14.59 -10.13
CA HIS A 227 -4.58 -13.69 -9.19
C HIS A 227 -5.96 -13.27 -9.71
N GLU A 228 -6.84 -12.85 -8.82
CA GLU A 228 -8.20 -12.36 -9.17
C GLU A 228 -8.15 -11.13 -10.09
N MET A 229 -7.11 -10.31 -9.95
CA MET A 229 -6.84 -9.14 -10.80
C MET A 229 -6.20 -9.49 -12.16
N GLY A 230 -5.99 -10.77 -12.46
CA GLY A 230 -5.55 -11.24 -13.77
C GLY A 230 -4.04 -11.25 -14.03
N HIS A 231 -3.22 -10.88 -13.04
CA HIS A 231 -1.77 -11.09 -13.12
C HIS A 231 -1.38 -12.48 -12.62
N PHE A 232 -0.29 -13.01 -13.17
CA PHE A 232 0.28 -14.28 -12.73
C PHE A 232 1.18 -14.07 -11.51
N ILE A 233 1.11 -14.98 -10.55
CA ILE A 233 2.02 -15.04 -9.41
C ILE A 233 2.86 -16.30 -9.58
N ILE A 234 4.15 -16.12 -9.86
CA ILE A 234 5.05 -17.21 -10.23
C ILE A 234 6.09 -17.41 -9.12
N PRO A 235 6.18 -18.61 -8.53
CA PRO A 235 7.25 -18.93 -7.61
C PRO A 235 8.63 -18.86 -8.26
N THR A 236 9.59 -18.24 -7.58
CA THR A 236 10.99 -18.17 -8.03
C THR A 236 11.59 -19.57 -8.28
N MET A 237 11.12 -20.57 -7.52
CA MET A 237 11.59 -21.96 -7.57
C MET A 237 10.68 -22.90 -8.36
N CYS A 238 9.69 -22.39 -9.09
CA CYS A 238 8.76 -23.21 -9.90
C CYS A 238 9.47 -24.05 -10.97
N ASP A 239 8.93 -25.22 -11.30
CA ASP A 239 9.34 -26.03 -12.45
C ASP A 239 8.98 -25.34 -13.78
N THR A 240 9.89 -25.36 -14.75
CA THR A 240 9.70 -24.54 -15.97
C THR A 240 8.70 -25.17 -16.96
N LEU A 241 8.57 -26.49 -16.99
CA LEU A 241 7.59 -27.17 -17.83
C LEU A 241 6.19 -26.95 -17.28
N GLN A 242 6.03 -27.08 -15.96
CA GLN A 242 4.79 -26.71 -15.27
C GLN A 242 4.43 -25.25 -15.52
N LEU A 243 5.42 -24.34 -15.45
CA LEU A 243 5.22 -22.93 -15.73
C LEU A 243 4.72 -22.69 -17.16
N GLN A 244 5.34 -23.31 -18.17
CA GLN A 244 4.94 -23.15 -19.57
C GLN A 244 3.47 -23.55 -19.77
N ASN A 245 3.10 -24.75 -19.31
CA ASN A 245 1.74 -25.27 -19.45
C ASN A 245 0.71 -24.40 -18.72
N PHE A 246 1.08 -23.90 -17.53
CA PHE A 246 0.24 -23.01 -16.74
C PHE A 246 -0.01 -21.68 -17.45
N LEU A 247 1.04 -21.01 -17.93
CA LEU A 247 0.92 -19.75 -18.66
C LEU A 247 0.03 -19.89 -19.91
N GLN A 248 0.24 -20.95 -20.70
CA GLN A 248 -0.54 -21.19 -21.92
C GLN A 248 -2.02 -21.45 -21.62
N SER A 249 -2.32 -22.30 -20.64
CA SER A 249 -3.71 -22.66 -20.30
C SER A 249 -4.50 -21.52 -19.66
N GLN A 250 -3.85 -20.64 -18.90
CA GLN A 250 -4.51 -19.58 -18.15
C GLN A 250 -4.48 -18.21 -18.84
N ALA A 251 -3.79 -18.06 -19.98
CA ALA A 251 -3.63 -16.77 -20.65
C ALA A 251 -4.96 -16.08 -21.01
N GLN A 252 -5.96 -16.84 -21.48
CA GLN A 252 -7.25 -16.26 -21.84
C GLN A 252 -8.02 -15.77 -20.62
N GLU A 253 -8.00 -16.53 -19.52
CA GLU A 253 -8.64 -16.14 -18.26
C GLU A 253 -7.95 -14.92 -17.64
N ALA A 254 -6.62 -14.85 -17.71
CA ALA A 254 -5.85 -13.69 -17.27
C ALA A 254 -6.29 -12.41 -17.99
N ARG A 255 -6.44 -12.46 -19.33
CA ARG A 255 -6.94 -11.32 -20.13
C ARG A 255 -8.35 -10.90 -19.71
N ARG A 256 -9.25 -11.86 -19.49
CA ARG A 256 -10.62 -11.57 -19.04
C ARG A 256 -10.64 -10.88 -17.68
N ARG A 257 -9.83 -11.35 -16.73
CA ARG A 257 -9.72 -10.75 -15.39
C ARG A 257 -9.14 -9.34 -15.42
N MET A 258 -8.10 -9.11 -16.23
CA MET A 258 -7.54 -7.76 -16.41
C MET A 258 -8.58 -6.79 -16.98
N GLN A 259 -9.30 -7.18 -18.04
CA GLN A 259 -10.38 -6.35 -18.60
C GLN A 259 -11.49 -6.06 -17.59
N ARG A 260 -11.85 -7.04 -16.74
CA ARG A 260 -12.84 -6.84 -15.68
C ARG A 260 -12.34 -5.86 -14.63
N ARG A 261 -11.07 -5.97 -14.22
CA ARG A 261 -10.44 -5.05 -13.27
C ARG A 261 -10.48 -3.63 -13.83
N ASP A 262 -10.06 -3.40 -15.06
CA ASP A 262 -10.00 -2.05 -15.66
C ASP A 262 -11.40 -1.40 -15.69
N LYS A 263 -12.45 -2.19 -15.95
CA LYS A 263 -13.84 -1.72 -15.87
C LYS A 263 -14.26 -1.36 -14.44
N LEU A 264 -13.89 -2.17 -13.46
CA LEU A 264 -14.20 -1.92 -12.05
C LEU A 264 -13.46 -0.69 -11.51
N GLU A 265 -12.21 -0.47 -11.93
CA GLU A 265 -11.42 0.70 -11.53
C GLU A 265 -12.04 1.99 -12.09
N ALA A 266 -12.47 1.98 -13.36
CA ALA A 266 -13.17 3.12 -13.95
C ALA A 266 -14.52 3.39 -13.25
N GLU A 267 -15.32 2.35 -13.01
CA GLU A 267 -16.60 2.46 -12.29
C GLU A 267 -16.42 2.95 -10.85
N GLU A 268 -15.35 2.52 -10.17
CA GLU A 268 -14.98 2.98 -8.84
C GLU A 268 -14.62 4.48 -8.82
N GLU A 269 -13.87 4.97 -9.80
CA GLU A 269 -13.53 6.39 -9.89
C GLU A 269 -14.78 7.26 -10.11
N ASP A 270 -15.66 6.83 -11.03
CA ASP A 270 -16.91 7.53 -11.33
C ASP A 270 -17.85 7.59 -10.12
N ILE A 271 -18.01 6.47 -9.39
CA ILE A 271 -18.91 6.41 -8.23
C ILE A 271 -18.34 7.17 -7.02
N ILE A 272 -17.02 7.20 -6.84
CA ILE A 272 -16.38 8.02 -5.79
C ILE A 272 -16.62 9.50 -6.07
N SER A 273 -16.44 9.93 -7.32
CA SER A 273 -16.69 11.31 -7.73
C SER A 273 -18.16 11.71 -7.50
N SER A 274 -19.09 10.84 -7.87
CA SER A 274 -20.53 11.04 -7.65
C SER A 274 -20.87 11.13 -6.15
N CYS A 275 -20.34 10.20 -5.35
CA CYS A 275 -20.54 10.14 -3.90
C CYS A 275 -20.00 11.39 -3.18
N LEU A 276 -18.82 11.88 -3.60
CA LEU A 276 -18.25 13.14 -3.09
C LEU A 276 -19.18 14.34 -3.30
N GLN A 277 -19.78 14.44 -4.50
CA GLN A 277 -20.68 15.53 -4.86
C GLN A 277 -22.03 15.41 -4.15
N ASP A 278 -22.68 14.24 -4.25
CA ASP A 278 -24.03 14.01 -3.74
C ASP A 278 -24.12 14.17 -2.22
N LEU A 279 -23.08 13.74 -1.49
CA LEU A 279 -23.02 13.83 -0.03
C LEU A 279 -22.26 15.07 0.46
N SER A 280 -21.77 15.92 -0.46
CA SER A 280 -20.98 17.12 -0.13
C SER A 280 -19.81 16.82 0.82
N LEU A 281 -19.12 15.69 0.58
CA LEU A 281 -17.95 15.28 1.36
C LEU A 281 -16.75 16.15 1.02
N HIS A 282 -15.87 16.39 1.99
CA HIS A 282 -14.60 17.07 1.72
C HIS A 282 -13.59 16.13 1.05
N SER A 283 -13.58 14.86 1.45
CA SER A 283 -12.78 13.82 0.80
C SER A 283 -13.34 12.43 1.05
N LEU A 284 -13.18 11.54 0.07
CA LEU A 284 -13.53 10.13 0.16
C LEU A 284 -12.33 9.32 -0.33
N CYS A 285 -11.85 8.41 0.50
CA CYS A 285 -10.82 7.45 0.12
C CYS A 285 -11.13 6.07 0.69
N LYS A 286 -10.36 5.07 0.28
CA LYS A 286 -10.44 3.72 0.82
C LYS A 286 -9.11 3.27 1.40
N GLU A 287 -9.18 2.33 2.34
CA GLU A 287 -8.00 1.56 2.73
C GLU A 287 -7.58 0.61 1.60
N PRO A 288 -6.29 0.30 1.43
CA PRO A 288 -5.86 -0.58 0.34
C PRO A 288 -6.38 -2.03 0.47
N SER A 289 -6.86 -2.42 1.66
CA SER A 289 -7.51 -3.72 1.89
C SER A 289 -8.95 -3.79 1.36
N VAL A 290 -9.56 -2.65 1.02
CA VAL A 290 -10.91 -2.59 0.44
C VAL A 290 -10.81 -2.65 -1.08
N SER A 291 -11.40 -3.68 -1.68
CA SER A 291 -11.40 -3.88 -3.13
C SER A 291 -12.42 -2.99 -3.84
N SER A 292 -12.26 -2.77 -5.15
CA SER A 292 -13.24 -2.02 -5.96
C SER A 292 -14.63 -2.65 -5.90
N SER A 293 -14.71 -3.98 -5.86
CA SER A 293 -15.97 -4.71 -5.71
C SER A 293 -16.65 -4.50 -4.36
N GLN A 294 -15.93 -4.04 -3.33
CA GLN A 294 -16.49 -3.62 -2.04
C GLN A 294 -16.80 -2.12 -2.02
N MET A 295 -15.90 -1.30 -2.57
CA MET A 295 -16.01 0.16 -2.58
C MET A 295 -17.22 0.66 -3.38
N ILE A 296 -17.47 0.09 -4.56
CA ILE A 296 -18.56 0.51 -5.44
C ILE A 296 -19.94 0.34 -4.77
N PRO A 297 -20.34 -0.85 -4.28
CA PRO A 297 -21.62 -1.01 -3.59
C PRO A 297 -21.67 -0.23 -2.28
N CYS A 298 -20.55 -0.07 -1.57
CA CYS A 298 -20.46 0.83 -0.41
C CYS A 298 -20.86 2.27 -0.79
N CYS A 299 -20.26 2.85 -1.84
CA CYS A 299 -20.60 4.21 -2.27
C CYS A 299 -22.08 4.36 -2.66
N ARG A 300 -22.64 3.36 -3.36
CA ARG A 300 -24.08 3.34 -3.69
C ARG A 300 -24.95 3.40 -2.44
N ARG A 301 -24.65 2.55 -1.44
CA ARG A 301 -25.38 2.53 -0.16
C ARG A 301 -25.25 3.84 0.61
N LEU A 302 -24.08 4.50 0.57
CA LEU A 302 -23.91 5.81 1.21
C LEU A 302 -24.81 6.87 0.58
N MET A 303 -24.86 6.90 -0.76
CA MET A 303 -25.71 7.84 -1.51
C MET A 303 -27.21 7.54 -1.37
N GLU A 304 -27.60 6.32 -1.01
CA GLU A 304 -28.98 5.95 -0.67
C GLU A 304 -29.36 6.43 0.75
N GLU A 305 -28.47 6.30 1.74
CA GLU A 305 -28.72 6.74 3.12
C GLU A 305 -28.90 8.26 3.23
N ARG A 306 -28.16 9.05 2.42
CA ARG A 306 -28.24 10.52 2.36
C ARG A 306 -28.23 11.22 3.73
N SER A 307 -27.38 10.74 4.62
CA SER A 307 -27.29 11.28 5.98
C SER A 307 -26.75 12.73 5.95
N PRO A 308 -27.50 13.72 6.49
CA PRO A 308 -27.06 15.12 6.50
C PRO A 308 -25.80 15.33 7.36
N GLN A 309 -25.53 14.41 8.30
CA GLN A 309 -24.31 14.43 9.12
C GLN A 309 -23.03 14.23 8.30
N MET A 310 -23.12 13.75 7.06
CA MET A 310 -21.96 13.50 6.19
C MET A 310 -21.34 14.78 5.62
N GLN A 311 -22.07 15.90 5.59
CA GLN A 311 -21.63 17.11 4.91
C GLN A 311 -20.30 17.63 5.47
N GLY A 312 -19.34 17.88 4.58
CA GLY A 312 -18.03 18.43 4.94
C GLY A 312 -17.06 17.44 5.59
N LEU A 313 -17.44 16.17 5.76
CA LEU A 313 -16.57 15.18 6.39
C LEU A 313 -15.46 14.67 5.48
N HIS A 314 -14.36 14.26 6.11
CA HIS A 314 -13.31 13.45 5.50
C HIS A 314 -13.58 11.98 5.82
N LEU A 315 -14.00 11.21 4.82
CA LEU A 315 -14.38 9.81 4.96
C LEU A 315 -13.33 8.86 4.38
N CYS A 316 -13.06 7.78 5.11
CA CYS A 316 -12.23 6.67 4.70
C CYS A 316 -13.01 5.35 4.83
N ILE A 317 -13.18 4.62 3.74
CA ILE A 317 -13.81 3.31 3.76
C ILE A 317 -12.79 2.26 4.20
N SER A 318 -13.12 1.50 5.25
CA SER A 318 -12.27 0.54 5.96
C SER A 318 -13.04 -0.74 6.32
N HIS A 319 -12.57 -1.47 7.33
CA HIS A 319 -13.23 -2.64 7.91
C HIS A 319 -13.79 -2.40 9.32
N PHE A 320 -13.71 -1.16 9.83
CA PHE A 320 -14.10 -0.85 11.19
C PHE A 320 -14.46 0.63 11.34
N TYR A 321 -15.31 0.92 12.32
CA TYR A 321 -15.60 2.28 12.72
C TYR A 321 -14.45 2.88 13.54
N SER A 322 -14.02 4.09 13.19
CA SER A 322 -13.05 4.85 13.99
C SER A 322 -13.07 6.35 13.68
N VAL A 323 -12.74 7.16 14.68
CA VAL A 323 -12.48 8.60 14.53
C VAL A 323 -10.97 8.82 14.68
N MET A 324 -10.30 9.18 13.59
CA MET A 324 -8.86 9.39 13.58
C MET A 324 -8.47 10.64 14.39
N GLN A 325 -7.20 10.73 14.81
CA GLN A 325 -6.71 11.86 15.61
C GLN A 325 -6.87 13.22 14.91
N ASP A 326 -6.77 13.23 13.58
CA ASP A 326 -6.96 14.43 12.76
C ASP A 326 -8.42 14.63 12.32
N GLY A 327 -9.34 13.81 12.84
CA GLY A 327 -10.78 13.92 12.64
C GLY A 327 -11.31 13.27 11.36
N ASP A 328 -10.49 12.56 10.58
CA ASP A 328 -11.00 11.71 9.50
C ASP A 328 -11.84 10.57 10.09
N LEU A 329 -12.96 10.24 9.46
CA LEU A 329 -13.85 9.16 9.87
C LEU A 329 -13.57 7.90 9.05
N CYS A 330 -13.35 6.79 9.75
CA CYS A 330 -13.29 5.47 9.14
C CYS A 330 -14.62 4.76 9.35
N ILE A 331 -15.21 4.24 8.26
CA ILE A 331 -16.42 3.43 8.32
C ILE A 331 -16.19 2.09 7.60
N PRO A 332 -16.75 0.97 8.09
CA PRO A 332 -16.66 -0.31 7.41
C PRO A 332 -17.38 -0.23 6.06
N TRP A 333 -16.88 -0.90 5.02
CA TRP A 333 -17.57 -0.98 3.72
C TRP A 333 -18.90 -1.75 3.78
N ASP A 334 -19.07 -2.59 4.80
CA ASP A 334 -20.18 -3.52 5.02
C ASP A 334 -21.00 -3.22 6.28
N TRP A 335 -21.11 -1.94 6.68
CA TRP A 335 -21.90 -1.56 7.86
C TRP A 335 -23.32 -2.14 7.85
N LYS A 336 -23.86 -2.43 9.03
CA LYS A 336 -25.27 -2.80 9.19
C LYS A 336 -26.16 -1.56 9.25
N GLY A 337 -27.30 -1.66 8.56
CA GLY A 337 -28.34 -0.63 8.48
C GLY A 337 -29.19 -0.55 9.74
#